data_AF-A0A9E2HZ62-F1
#
_entry.id   AF-A0A9E2HZ62-F1
#
_cell.length_a   1.000
_cell.length_b   1.000
_cell.length_c   1.000
_cell.angle_alpha   90.00
_cell.angle_beta   90.00
_cell.angle_gamma   90.00
#
_symmetry.space_group_name_H-M   'P 1'
#
loop_
_entity.id
_entity.type
_entity.pdbx_description
1 polymer ?
#
loop_
_entity_poly.entity_id
_entity_poly.type
_entity_poly.pdbx_seq_one_letter_code
_entity_poly.pdbx_strand_id
1 'polypeptide(L)'
;SHGDQEIFSLDEMIEYFDFDHLNNSPATFDIEKLLWLNQHYLKEAKSEDLVQELDAQMAKAGVSILDGPDLVDLIQVQKERCKTLVDLAEKSRYFYEDFTEYDEKAKAKNLKKEVIPVLQSVLTKLELVSHWKAEPLHACILQTAEDLDLKLGKVAQPVRVAITGGSVSPPLDVTLELIGRHRSLHRIKEAIQICEAGLLH
;
A
#
# COMPACT_ATOMS: atom_id res chain seq x y z
N SER A 1 -22.60 -8.56 -24.81
CA SER A 1 -22.12 -9.76 -24.12
C SER A 1 -22.01 -10.86 -25.15
N HIS A 2 -20.99 -11.71 -25.04
CA HIS A 2 -20.86 -12.90 -25.87
C HIS A 2 -20.95 -14.10 -24.91
N GLY A 3 -22.13 -14.73 -24.84
CA GLY A 3 -22.45 -15.64 -23.74
C GLY A 3 -22.40 -14.95 -22.36
N ASP A 4 -21.77 -15.60 -21.38
CA ASP A 4 -21.58 -15.11 -20.00
C ASP A 4 -20.29 -14.27 -19.82
N GLN A 5 -19.54 -13.98 -20.90
CA GLN A 5 -18.30 -13.21 -20.82
C GLN A 5 -18.59 -11.73 -20.51
N GLU A 6 -17.97 -11.20 -19.45
CA GLU A 6 -18.11 -9.80 -19.01
C GLU A 6 -16.83 -8.97 -19.17
N ILE A 7 -15.70 -9.62 -19.45
CA ILE A 7 -14.38 -9.02 -19.61
C ILE A 7 -13.89 -9.32 -21.02
N PHE A 8 -13.43 -8.30 -21.74
CA PHE A 8 -13.02 -8.40 -23.13
C PHE A 8 -11.80 -7.53 -23.38
N SER A 9 -10.74 -8.11 -23.94
CA SER A 9 -9.69 -7.31 -24.59
C SER A 9 -10.28 -6.50 -25.75
N LEU A 10 -9.54 -5.47 -26.21
CA LEU A 10 -9.96 -4.69 -27.37
C LEU A 10 -10.13 -5.57 -28.62
N ASP A 11 -9.24 -6.54 -28.81
CA ASP A 11 -9.29 -7.47 -29.94
C ASP A 11 -10.54 -8.37 -29.86
N GLU A 12 -10.87 -8.90 -28.67
CA GLU A 12 -12.11 -9.65 -28.46
C GLU A 12 -13.35 -8.78 -28.64
N MET A 13 -13.32 -7.51 -28.22
CA MET A 13 -14.43 -6.59 -28.48
C MET A 13 -14.65 -6.40 -29.97
N ILE A 14 -13.57 -6.28 -30.77
CA ILE A 14 -13.66 -6.15 -32.23
C ILE A 14 -14.17 -7.45 -32.87
N GLU A 15 -13.67 -8.60 -32.43
CA GLU A 15 -14.03 -9.92 -32.95
C GLU A 15 -15.50 -10.27 -32.69
N TYR A 16 -15.98 -9.98 -31.48
CA TYR A 16 -17.35 -10.32 -31.07
C TYR A 16 -18.36 -9.20 -31.27
N PHE A 17 -17.96 -8.05 -31.86
CA PHE A 17 -18.89 -6.97 -32.13
C PHE A 17 -19.83 -7.32 -33.28
N ASP A 18 -21.12 -7.46 -32.97
CA ASP A 18 -22.17 -7.69 -33.94
C ASP A 18 -23.39 -6.79 -33.64
N PHE A 19 -23.94 -6.19 -34.69
CA PHE A 19 -25.12 -5.33 -34.62
C PHE A 19 -26.37 -6.11 -34.20
N ASP A 20 -26.44 -7.41 -34.50
CA ASP A 20 -27.59 -8.27 -34.19
C ASP A 20 -27.78 -8.50 -32.67
N HIS A 21 -26.75 -8.22 -31.86
CA HIS A 21 -26.76 -8.40 -30.40
C HIS A 21 -26.86 -7.09 -29.62
N LEU A 22 -27.20 -5.97 -30.28
CA LEU A 22 -27.46 -4.70 -29.61
C LEU A 22 -28.79 -4.73 -28.85
N ASN A 23 -28.72 -4.60 -27.52
CA ASN A 23 -29.91 -4.51 -26.69
C ASN A 23 -30.53 -3.10 -26.81
N ASN A 24 -31.78 -3.04 -27.27
CA ASN A 24 -32.54 -1.79 -27.43
C ASN A 24 -33.10 -1.23 -26.10
N SER A 25 -32.84 -1.88 -24.97
CA SER A 25 -33.27 -1.44 -23.64
C SER A 25 -32.30 -0.38 -23.08
N PRO A 26 -32.79 0.61 -22.30
CA PRO A 26 -31.92 1.60 -21.68
C PRO A 26 -30.92 0.92 -20.73
N ALA A 27 -29.64 1.02 -21.03
CA ALA A 27 -28.59 0.57 -20.12
C ALA A 27 -28.51 1.50 -18.92
N THR A 28 -28.69 0.96 -17.71
CA THR A 28 -28.42 1.71 -16.47
C THR A 28 -26.92 1.68 -16.21
N PHE A 29 -26.34 2.84 -15.94
CA PHE A 29 -24.91 2.94 -15.64
C PHE A 29 -24.62 2.40 -14.25
N ASP A 30 -23.86 1.31 -14.17
CA ASP A 30 -23.46 0.66 -12.91
C ASP A 30 -22.01 1.03 -12.57
N ILE A 31 -21.84 1.85 -11.54
CA ILE A 31 -20.53 2.30 -11.05
C ILE A 31 -19.74 1.15 -10.42
N GLU A 32 -20.40 0.22 -9.74
CA GLU A 32 -19.72 -0.90 -9.09
C GLU A 32 -19.14 -1.85 -10.15
N LYS A 33 -19.91 -2.15 -11.19
CA LYS A 33 -19.44 -2.92 -12.35
C LYS A 33 -18.28 -2.24 -13.05
N LEU A 34 -18.36 -0.92 -13.26
CA LEU A 34 -17.27 -0.15 -13.86
C LEU A 34 -15.98 -0.22 -13.02
N LEU A 35 -16.08 -0.01 -11.71
CA LEU A 35 -14.92 -0.05 -10.82
C LEU A 35 -14.31 -1.46 -10.73
N TRP A 36 -15.14 -2.49 -10.74
CA TRP A 36 -14.68 -3.88 -10.80
C TRP A 36 -13.93 -4.17 -12.11
N LEU A 37 -14.48 -3.74 -13.24
CA LEU A 37 -13.85 -3.91 -14.55
C LEU A 37 -12.54 -3.11 -14.65
N ASN A 38 -12.52 -1.88 -14.14
CA ASN A 38 -11.30 -1.06 -14.11
C ASN A 38 -10.23 -1.69 -13.22
N GLN A 39 -10.61 -2.26 -12.07
CA GLN A 39 -9.69 -3.00 -11.22
C GLN A 39 -9.10 -4.22 -11.95
N HIS A 40 -9.90 -4.95 -12.73
CA HIS A 40 -9.40 -6.06 -13.53
C HIS A 40 -8.33 -5.60 -14.53
N TYR A 41 -8.61 -4.59 -15.36
CA TYR A 41 -7.60 -4.10 -16.32
C TYR A 41 -6.38 -3.48 -15.64
N LEU A 42 -6.55 -2.82 -14.49
CA LEU A 42 -5.42 -2.28 -13.73
C LEU A 42 -4.45 -3.37 -13.27
N LYS A 43 -4.95 -4.57 -12.94
CA LYS A 43 -4.12 -5.71 -12.53
C LYS A 43 -3.37 -6.32 -13.70
N GLU A 44 -4.06 -6.50 -14.83
CA GLU A 44 -3.49 -7.09 -16.04
C GLU A 44 -2.53 -6.17 -16.79
N ALA A 45 -2.68 -4.84 -16.63
CA ALA A 45 -1.79 -3.87 -17.23
C ALA A 45 -0.34 -4.04 -16.75
N LYS A 46 0.61 -3.82 -17.67
CA LYS A 46 2.03 -3.71 -17.32
C LYS A 46 2.25 -2.43 -16.54
N SER A 47 3.08 -2.50 -15.51
CA SER A 47 3.30 -1.38 -14.60
C SER A 47 3.92 -0.18 -15.31
N GLU A 48 4.78 -0.43 -16.30
CA GLU A 48 5.43 0.56 -17.16
C GLU A 48 4.42 1.37 -17.98
N ASP A 49 3.32 0.74 -18.43
CA ASP A 49 2.29 1.36 -19.25
C ASP A 49 1.38 2.30 -18.43
N LEU A 50 1.51 2.30 -17.10
CA LEU A 50 0.68 3.10 -16.18
C LEU A 50 1.43 4.28 -15.54
N VAL A 51 2.74 4.41 -15.80
CA VAL A 51 3.61 5.37 -15.11
C VAL A 51 3.17 6.81 -15.38
N GLN A 52 2.88 7.15 -16.64
CA GLN A 52 2.53 8.52 -17.03
C GLN A 52 1.20 8.95 -16.39
N GLU A 53 0.21 8.06 -16.37
CA GLU A 53 -1.10 8.31 -15.81
C GLU A 53 -1.02 8.41 -14.28
N LEU A 54 -0.23 7.54 -13.64
CA LEU A 54 -0.03 7.62 -12.20
C LEU A 54 0.69 8.91 -11.81
N ASP A 55 1.77 9.29 -12.49
CA ASP A 55 2.48 10.54 -12.24
C ASP A 55 1.51 11.73 -12.32
N ALA A 56 0.65 11.77 -13.35
CA ALA A 56 -0.38 12.79 -13.47
C ALA A 56 -1.39 12.77 -12.30
N GLN A 57 -1.74 11.61 -11.73
CA GLN A 57 -2.59 11.54 -10.54
C GLN A 57 -1.86 11.98 -9.27
N MET A 58 -0.59 11.62 -9.11
CA MET A 58 0.26 12.04 -7.99
C MET A 58 0.39 13.58 -7.98
N ALA A 59 0.67 14.18 -9.14
CA ALA A 59 0.72 15.63 -9.29
C ALA A 59 -0.61 16.32 -8.95
N LYS A 60 -1.75 15.75 -9.38
CA LYS A 60 -3.09 16.27 -9.03
C LYS A 60 -3.40 16.16 -7.54
N ALA A 61 -2.89 15.11 -6.89
CA ALA A 61 -2.94 14.92 -5.46
C ALA A 61 -1.95 15.86 -4.71
N GLY A 62 -1.07 16.57 -5.43
CA GLY A 62 -0.06 17.42 -4.82
C GLY A 62 1.11 16.64 -4.20
N VAL A 63 1.32 15.39 -4.62
CA VAL A 63 2.41 14.53 -4.15
C VAL A 63 3.59 14.64 -5.11
N SER A 64 4.76 15.01 -4.59
CA SER A 64 6.01 14.97 -5.34
C SER A 64 6.53 13.55 -5.45
N ILE A 65 6.85 13.09 -6.66
CA ILE A 65 7.42 11.75 -6.87
C ILE A 65 8.95 11.69 -6.68
N LEU A 66 9.61 12.83 -6.42
CA LEU A 66 11.07 12.92 -6.38
C LEU A 66 11.69 12.26 -5.14
N ASP A 67 10.95 12.17 -4.04
CA ASP A 67 11.45 11.73 -2.73
C ASP A 67 10.91 10.37 -2.31
N GLY A 68 10.56 9.52 -3.28
CA GLY A 68 9.99 8.20 -3.04
C GLY A 68 10.52 7.11 -3.98
N PRO A 69 9.86 5.95 -3.99
CA PRO A 69 10.25 4.82 -4.82
C PRO A 69 10.02 5.09 -6.32
N ASP A 70 10.61 4.24 -7.16
CA ASP A 70 10.28 4.21 -8.57
C ASP A 70 8.78 3.89 -8.78
N LEU A 71 8.14 4.55 -9.73
CA LEU A 71 6.70 4.40 -9.96
C LEU A 71 6.34 2.99 -10.46
N VAL A 72 7.20 2.34 -11.25
CA VAL A 72 6.96 0.96 -11.73
C VAL A 72 6.91 0.01 -10.54
N ASP A 73 7.88 0.12 -9.63
CA ASP A 73 7.93 -0.69 -8.41
C ASP A 73 6.71 -0.44 -7.51
N LEU A 74 6.32 0.83 -7.34
CA LEU A 74 5.13 1.18 -6.59
C LEU A 74 3.85 0.57 -7.20
N ILE A 75 3.67 0.72 -8.52
CA ILE A 75 2.50 0.22 -9.24
C ILE A 75 2.43 -1.30 -9.09
N GLN A 76 3.55 -2.00 -9.29
CA GLN A 76 3.63 -3.45 -9.15
C GLN A 76 3.14 -3.93 -7.77
N VAL A 77 3.44 -3.18 -6.72
CA VAL A 77 3.11 -3.53 -5.34
C VAL A 77 1.69 -3.11 -4.94
N GLN A 78 1.13 -2.07 -5.55
CA GLN A 78 -0.15 -1.47 -5.15
C GLN A 78 -1.33 -1.79 -6.07
N LYS A 79 -1.11 -2.10 -7.36
CA LYS A 79 -2.19 -2.23 -8.37
C LYS A 79 -3.25 -3.26 -8.01
N GLU A 80 -2.84 -4.37 -7.38
CA GLU A 80 -3.73 -5.43 -6.89
C GLU A 80 -4.77 -4.96 -5.86
N ARG A 81 -4.48 -3.85 -5.17
CA ARG A 81 -5.21 -3.35 -4.00
C ARG A 81 -6.03 -2.09 -4.30
N CYS A 82 -5.97 -1.61 -5.54
CA CYS A 82 -6.58 -0.35 -5.94
C CYS A 82 -7.65 -0.59 -7.00
N LYS A 83 -8.70 0.23 -6.99
CA LYS A 83 -9.74 0.18 -8.02
C LYS A 83 -9.50 1.18 -9.16
N THR A 84 -8.72 2.22 -8.90
CA THR A 84 -8.40 3.29 -9.86
C THR A 84 -6.98 3.81 -9.59
N LEU A 85 -6.40 4.54 -10.56
CA LEU A 85 -5.12 5.22 -10.36
C LEU A 85 -5.20 6.38 -9.36
N VAL A 86 -6.38 6.98 -9.19
CA VAL A 86 -6.64 7.99 -8.15
C VAL A 86 -6.50 7.34 -6.76
N ASP A 87 -7.16 6.19 -6.57
CA ASP A 87 -7.06 5.40 -5.34
C ASP A 87 -5.62 4.92 -5.08
N LEU A 88 -4.90 4.54 -6.15
CA LEU A 88 -3.48 4.16 -6.06
C LEU A 88 -2.62 5.33 -5.60
N ALA A 89 -2.78 6.52 -6.18
CA ALA A 89 -2.04 7.71 -5.80
C ALA A 89 -2.28 8.08 -4.32
N GLU A 90 -3.54 8.17 -3.89
CA GLU A 90 -3.90 8.51 -2.52
C GLU A 90 -3.38 7.47 -1.51
N LYS A 91 -3.53 6.18 -1.80
CA LYS A 91 -3.01 5.10 -0.94
C LYS A 91 -1.48 4.99 -0.93
N SER A 92 -0.79 5.72 -1.80
CA SER A 92 0.67 5.65 -1.94
C SER A 92 1.39 6.86 -1.38
N ARG A 93 0.67 7.88 -0.91
CA ARG A 93 1.23 9.11 -0.31
C ARG A 93 2.34 8.83 0.70
N TYR A 94 2.12 7.90 1.63
CA TYR A 94 3.08 7.60 2.69
C TYR A 94 4.44 7.09 2.18
N PHE A 95 4.57 6.67 0.92
CA PHE A 95 5.86 6.33 0.32
C PHE A 95 6.70 7.56 -0.06
N TYR A 96 6.07 8.72 -0.26
CA TYR A 96 6.71 9.94 -0.78
C TYR A 96 6.80 11.07 0.24
N GLU A 97 5.82 11.16 1.13
CA GLU A 97 5.72 12.24 2.11
C GLU A 97 5.45 11.70 3.52
N ASP A 98 5.85 12.47 4.53
CA ASP A 98 5.48 12.24 5.91
C ASP A 98 4.04 12.65 6.19
N PHE A 99 3.47 12.07 7.25
CA PHE A 99 2.11 12.30 7.68
C PHE A 99 2.10 12.75 9.14
N THR A 100 1.13 13.60 9.49
CA THR A 100 0.97 14.11 10.85
C THR A 100 -0.13 13.38 11.62
N GLU A 101 -1.00 12.66 10.91
CA GLU A 101 -2.18 11.99 11.46
C GLU A 101 -2.12 10.48 11.19
N TYR A 102 -2.54 9.72 12.20
CA TYR A 102 -2.72 8.28 12.08
C TYR A 102 -4.22 7.98 11.96
N ASP A 103 -4.57 6.87 11.32
CA ASP A 103 -5.92 6.31 11.48
C ASP A 103 -6.18 6.04 12.97
N GLU A 104 -7.19 6.70 13.52
CA GLU A 104 -7.47 6.68 14.96
C GLU A 104 -7.68 5.25 15.49
N LYS A 105 -8.36 4.39 14.72
CA LYS A 105 -8.59 3.00 15.11
C LYS A 105 -7.30 2.18 15.09
N ALA A 106 -6.46 2.37 14.07
CA ALA A 106 -5.17 1.70 13.94
C ALA A 106 -4.20 2.14 15.04
N LYS A 107 -4.11 3.43 15.33
CA LYS A 107 -3.31 4.00 16.42
C LYS A 107 -3.77 3.45 17.76
N ALA A 108 -5.04 3.59 18.11
CA ALA A 108 -5.58 3.12 19.39
C ALA A 108 -5.39 1.61 19.61
N LYS A 109 -5.39 0.81 18.54
CA LYS A 109 -5.21 -0.65 18.61
C LYS A 109 -3.75 -1.07 18.68
N ASN A 110 -2.83 -0.38 18.00
CA ASN A 110 -1.48 -0.89 17.74
C ASN A 110 -0.34 -0.02 18.30
N LEU A 111 -0.59 1.25 18.66
CA LEU A 111 0.41 2.17 19.22
C LEU A 111 0.08 2.46 20.69
N LYS A 112 0.20 1.43 21.52
CA LYS A 112 0.05 1.47 22.97
C LYS A 112 1.38 1.31 23.67
N LYS A 113 1.44 1.67 24.96
CA LYS A 113 2.62 1.44 25.82
C LYS A 113 3.21 0.04 25.68
N GLU A 114 2.34 -0.99 25.64
CA GLU A 114 2.74 -2.40 25.62
C GLU A 114 3.61 -2.77 24.39
N VAL A 115 3.51 -2.00 23.29
CA VAL A 115 4.24 -2.28 22.05
C VAL A 115 5.59 -1.58 21.96
N ILE A 116 5.94 -0.72 22.93
CA ILE A 116 7.24 -0.02 22.95
C ILE A 116 8.42 -1.00 22.83
N PRO A 117 8.49 -2.11 23.59
CA PRO A 117 9.58 -3.08 23.47
C PRO A 117 9.67 -3.71 22.07
N VAL A 118 8.52 -3.90 21.42
CA VAL A 118 8.43 -4.45 20.06
C VAL A 118 9.03 -3.45 19.06
N LEU A 119 8.60 -2.19 19.10
CA LEU A 119 9.09 -1.14 18.19
C LEU A 119 10.59 -0.87 18.40
N GLN A 120 11.07 -0.85 19.65
CA GLN A 120 12.49 -0.69 19.98
C GLN A 120 13.34 -1.86 19.47
N SER A 121 12.85 -3.09 19.61
CA SER A 121 13.55 -4.28 19.13
C SER A 121 13.65 -4.31 17.61
N VAL A 122 12.56 -3.99 16.90
CA VAL A 122 12.57 -3.85 15.44
C VAL A 122 13.51 -2.72 15.01
N LEU A 123 13.41 -1.54 15.63
CA LEU A 123 14.24 -0.38 15.30
C LEU A 123 15.73 -0.72 15.40
N THR A 124 16.15 -1.31 16.52
CA THR A 124 17.55 -1.70 16.76
C THR A 124 18.06 -2.66 15.68
N LYS A 125 17.25 -3.64 15.27
CA LYS A 125 17.64 -4.59 14.22
C LYS A 125 17.70 -3.92 12.85
N LEU A 126 16.71 -3.09 12.51
CA LEU A 126 16.68 -2.34 11.25
C LEU A 126 17.86 -1.37 11.11
N GLU A 127 18.30 -0.74 12.22
CA GLU A 127 19.49 0.13 12.23
C GLU A 127 20.77 -0.63 11.86
N LEU A 128 20.84 -1.96 12.07
CA LEU A 128 22.00 -2.79 11.74
C LEU A 128 21.97 -3.36 10.32
N VAL A 129 20.86 -3.27 9.60
CA VAL A 129 20.74 -3.80 8.23
C VAL A 129 21.67 -3.01 7.30
N SER A 130 22.63 -3.65 6.65
CA SER A 130 23.52 -2.97 5.70
C SER A 130 22.90 -2.79 4.31
N HIS A 131 22.06 -3.73 3.89
CA HIS A 131 21.38 -3.74 2.60
C HIS A 131 19.86 -3.61 2.79
N TRP A 132 19.31 -2.44 2.47
CA TRP A 132 17.90 -2.14 2.72
C TRP A 132 16.98 -2.77 1.66
N LYS A 133 16.73 -4.07 1.79
CA LYS A 133 15.89 -4.89 0.89
C LYS A 133 14.89 -5.74 1.66
N ALA A 134 13.80 -6.15 1.02
CA ALA A 134 12.69 -6.85 1.66
C ALA A 134 13.14 -8.07 2.49
N GLU A 135 14.01 -8.93 1.96
CA GLU A 135 14.47 -10.13 2.67
C GLU A 135 15.14 -9.84 4.03
N PRO A 136 16.21 -9.03 4.13
CA PRO A 136 16.81 -8.71 5.43
C PRO A 136 15.86 -7.94 6.35
N LEU A 137 14.98 -7.11 5.79
CA LEU A 137 13.96 -6.39 6.58
C LEU A 137 12.94 -7.38 7.18
N HIS A 138 12.51 -8.38 6.41
CA HIS A 138 11.64 -9.46 6.87
C HIS A 138 12.28 -10.24 8.01
N ALA A 139 13.56 -10.59 7.88
CA ALA A 139 14.32 -11.27 8.92
C ALA A 139 14.36 -10.49 10.23
N CYS A 140 14.49 -9.16 10.20
CA CYS A 140 14.39 -8.33 11.41
C CYS A 140 13.04 -8.47 12.12
N ILE A 141 11.94 -8.52 11.35
CA ILE A 141 10.59 -8.69 11.90
C ILE A 141 10.41 -10.09 12.50
N LEU A 142 10.85 -11.14 11.80
CA LEU A 142 10.81 -12.52 12.31
C LEU A 142 11.64 -12.69 13.58
N GLN A 143 12.89 -12.22 13.58
CA GLN A 143 13.76 -12.33 14.75
C GLN A 143 13.17 -11.59 15.95
N THR A 144 12.50 -10.45 15.73
CA THR A 144 11.82 -9.75 16.83
C THR A 144 10.63 -10.53 17.39
N ALA A 145 9.91 -11.24 16.52
CA ALA A 145 8.81 -12.11 16.93
C ALA A 145 9.34 -13.28 17.78
N GLU A 146 10.47 -13.87 17.37
CA GLU A 146 11.14 -14.95 18.12
C GLU A 146 11.70 -14.46 19.46
N ASP A 147 12.48 -13.37 19.47
CA ASP A 147 13.14 -12.84 20.67
C ASP A 147 12.15 -12.48 21.79
N LEU A 148 10.95 -12.04 21.40
CA LEU A 148 9.90 -11.59 22.32
C LEU A 148 8.81 -12.65 22.57
N ASP A 149 8.94 -13.84 21.98
CA ASP A 149 7.93 -14.91 22.01
C ASP A 149 6.52 -14.41 21.59
N LEU A 150 6.47 -13.68 20.46
CA LEU A 150 5.26 -13.09 19.91
C LEU A 150 4.90 -13.70 18.55
N LYS A 151 3.61 -13.79 18.27
CA LYS A 151 3.14 -14.08 16.91
C LYS A 151 3.51 -12.94 15.97
N LEU A 152 3.87 -13.25 14.72
CA LEU A 152 4.29 -12.26 13.72
C LEU A 152 3.35 -11.05 13.60
N GLY A 153 2.03 -11.26 13.63
CA GLY A 153 1.06 -10.15 13.55
C GLY A 153 1.14 -9.15 14.70
N LYS A 154 1.63 -9.55 15.88
CA LYS A 154 1.86 -8.67 17.04
C LYS A 154 3.11 -7.80 16.90
N VAL A 155 4.05 -8.18 16.03
CA VAL A 155 5.19 -7.37 15.65
C VAL A 155 4.87 -6.51 14.42
N ALA A 156 4.34 -7.15 13.38
CA ALA A 156 4.12 -6.52 12.10
C ALA A 156 3.10 -5.37 12.14
N GLN A 157 2.02 -5.48 12.93
CA GLN A 157 1.00 -4.43 12.93
C GLN A 157 1.44 -3.10 13.58
N PRO A 158 2.07 -3.09 14.76
CA PRO A 158 2.65 -1.86 15.30
C PRO A 158 3.63 -1.19 14.35
N VAL A 159 4.52 -1.96 13.71
CA VAL A 159 5.49 -1.42 12.73
C VAL A 159 4.77 -0.87 11.50
N ARG A 160 3.76 -1.59 10.97
CA ARG A 160 2.96 -1.10 9.84
C ARG A 160 2.31 0.24 10.15
N VAL A 161 1.62 0.33 11.28
CA VAL A 161 0.95 1.58 11.69
C VAL A 161 1.98 2.69 11.88
N ALA A 162 3.13 2.39 12.49
CA ALA A 162 4.22 3.36 12.65
C ALA A 162 4.68 3.93 11.30
N ILE A 163 4.90 3.09 10.28
CA ILE A 163 5.49 3.55 9.02
C ILE A 163 4.46 4.04 7.98
N THR A 164 3.18 3.69 8.08
CA THR A 164 2.16 4.08 7.08
C THR A 164 1.05 4.97 7.63
N GLY A 165 0.96 5.14 8.95
CA GLY A 165 -0.16 5.82 9.59
C GLY A 165 -1.44 4.97 9.68
N GLY A 166 -1.48 3.79 9.05
CA GLY A 166 -2.67 2.96 8.94
C GLY A 166 -2.39 1.46 9.12
N SER A 167 -3.45 0.65 9.19
CA SER A 167 -3.34 -0.80 9.45
C SER A 167 -3.26 -1.68 8.20
N VAL A 168 -3.32 -1.08 7.01
CA VAL A 168 -3.32 -1.77 5.71
C VAL A 168 -2.18 -1.23 4.86
N SER A 169 -1.36 -2.15 4.35
CA SER A 169 -0.28 -1.87 3.42
C SER A 169 -0.02 -3.13 2.58
N PRO A 170 0.89 -3.07 1.58
CA PRO A 170 1.53 -4.25 1.01
C PRO A 170 2.26 -5.11 2.07
N PRO A 171 2.94 -6.20 1.67
CA PRO A 171 3.85 -6.91 2.57
C PRO A 171 4.78 -5.92 3.30
N LEU A 172 4.97 -6.10 4.61
CA LEU A 172 5.59 -5.09 5.48
C LEU A 172 7.06 -4.83 5.11
N ASP A 173 7.77 -5.90 4.78
CA ASP A 173 9.13 -5.89 4.25
C ASP A 173 9.25 -5.07 2.96
N VAL A 174 8.38 -5.32 1.98
CA VAL A 174 8.31 -4.54 0.73
C VAL A 174 7.94 -3.09 1.02
N THR A 175 7.02 -2.87 1.97
CA THR A 175 6.62 -1.51 2.39
C THR A 175 7.80 -0.75 2.98
N LEU A 176 8.57 -1.38 3.87
CA LEU A 176 9.79 -0.80 4.46
C LEU A 176 10.85 -0.52 3.40
N GLU A 177 11.03 -1.43 2.43
CA GLU A 177 11.96 -1.22 1.31
C GLU A 177 11.59 0.03 0.52
N LEU A 178 10.34 0.14 0.06
CA LEU A 178 9.87 1.25 -0.77
C LEU A 178 9.80 2.60 -0.03
N ILE A 179 9.45 2.60 1.27
CA ILE A 179 9.50 3.83 2.09
C ILE A 179 10.95 4.31 2.25
N GLY A 180 11.90 3.38 2.27
CA GLY A 180 13.32 3.64 2.44
C GLY A 180 13.74 3.74 3.91
N ARG A 181 15.05 3.59 4.13
CA ARG A 181 15.67 3.50 5.47
C ARG A 181 15.39 4.70 6.35
N HIS A 182 15.74 5.90 5.89
CA HIS A 182 15.70 7.10 6.71
C HIS A 182 14.29 7.36 7.27
N ARG A 183 13.30 7.41 6.37
CA ARG A 183 11.89 7.63 6.69
C ARG A 183 11.31 6.52 7.57
N SER A 184 11.61 5.25 7.28
CA SER A 184 11.14 4.13 8.11
C SER A 184 11.66 4.22 9.55
N LEU A 185 12.96 4.44 9.73
CA LEU A 185 13.56 4.55 11.07
C LEU A 185 13.04 5.77 11.83
N HIS A 186 12.89 6.90 11.15
CA HIS A 186 12.32 8.12 11.73
C HIS A 186 10.90 7.88 12.26
N ARG A 187 10.01 7.33 11.43
CA ARG A 187 8.62 7.06 11.79
C ARG A 187 8.48 6.05 12.93
N ILE A 188 9.34 5.03 12.98
CA ILE A 188 9.35 4.09 14.12
C ILE A 188 9.77 4.81 15.42
N LYS A 189 10.73 5.73 15.36
CA LYS A 189 11.13 6.55 16.52
C LYS A 189 10.00 7.46 16.98
N GLU A 190 9.30 8.13 16.06
CA GLU A 190 8.13 8.95 16.39
C GLU A 190 6.99 8.11 16.99
N ALA A 191 6.72 6.92 16.46
CA ALA A 191 5.72 6.02 17.00
C ALA A 191 6.04 5.58 18.44
N ILE A 192 7.33 5.38 18.77
CA ILE A 192 7.77 5.11 20.15
C ILE A 192 7.45 6.32 21.04
N GLN A 193 7.79 7.54 20.62
CA GLN A 193 7.49 8.77 21.37
C GLN A 193 5.97 8.96 21.57
N ILE A 194 5.15 8.64 20.59
CA ILE A 194 3.68 8.66 20.70
C ILE A 194 3.20 7.67 21.77
N CYS A 195 3.76 6.45 21.80
CA CYS A 195 3.42 5.46 22.81
C CYS A 195 3.85 5.90 24.22
N GLU A 196 4.95 6.65 24.34
CA GLU A 196 5.45 7.20 25.61
C GLU A 196 4.63 8.42 26.07
N ALA A 197 4.22 9.31 25.17
CA ALA A 197 3.39 10.48 25.50
C ALA A 197 2.02 10.08 26.04
N GLY A 198 1.47 8.95 25.56
CA GLY A 198 0.27 8.32 26.13
C GLY A 198 0.40 7.85 27.59
N LEU A 199 1.58 7.99 28.23
CA LEU A 199 1.79 7.76 29.66
C LEU A 199 1.44 8.96 30.55
N LEU A 200 1.32 10.15 29.95
CA LEU A 200 1.12 11.42 30.66
C LEU A 200 -0.36 11.82 30.80
N HIS A 201 -1.27 11.01 30.23
CA HIS A 201 -2.72 11.17 30.30
C HIS A 201 -3.36 9.91 30.87
#